data_AF-A0A969EC05-F1
#
_entry.id   AF-A0A969EC05-F1
#
_cell.length_a   1.000
_cell.length_b   1.000
_cell.length_c   1.000
_cell.angle_alpha   90.00
_cell.angle_beta   90.00
_cell.angle_gamma   90.00
#
_symmetry.space_group_name_H-M   'P 1'
#
loop_
_entity.id
_entity.type
_entity.pdbx_description
1 polymer ?
#
loop_
_entity_poly.entity_id
_entity_poly.type
_entity_poly.pdbx_seq_one_letter_code
_entity_poly.pdbx_strand_id
1 'polypeptide(L)'
;MQHCFDIYSGKPLYAPDPAKWRKKGGTIDENWTYTDWDGNSVPYVDGFPDYKAGGYVRAEVKIKQKGNRTTDFTDATTANGGVKPENTTWHHHQDGTTMQAVDREIHRRFTHQGGVSIKTRGGL
;
A
#
# COMPACT_ATOMS: atom_id res chain seq x y z
N MET A 1 7.64 -36.90 5.51
CA MET A 1 8.40 -35.80 4.88
C MET A 1 7.38 -34.86 4.27
N GLN A 2 6.92 -33.86 5.03
CA GLN A 2 5.86 -32.94 4.60
C GLN A 2 6.52 -31.87 3.72
N HIS A 3 6.48 -32.05 2.40
CA HIS A 3 6.88 -31.01 1.47
C HIS A 3 5.81 -29.93 1.48
N CYS A 4 6.05 -28.87 2.26
CA CYS A 4 5.36 -27.59 2.09
C CYS A 4 5.76 -27.06 0.71
N PHE A 5 4.92 -27.29 -0.30
CA PHE A 5 5.10 -26.68 -1.60
C PHE A 5 5.11 -25.14 -1.42
N ASP A 6 6.16 -24.49 -1.91
CA ASP A 6 6.22 -23.05 -2.13
C ASP A 6 5.11 -22.66 -3.11
N ILE A 7 3.89 -22.47 -2.60
CA ILE A 7 2.70 -22.17 -3.42
C ILE A 7 2.74 -20.77 -4.06
N TYR A 8 3.78 -19.97 -3.80
CA TYR A 8 3.92 -18.60 -4.32
C TYR A 8 5.35 -18.27 -4.77
N SER A 9 6.03 -19.16 -5.50
CA SER A 9 7.28 -18.82 -6.19
C SER A 9 7.10 -17.54 -7.04
N GLY A 10 7.86 -16.48 -6.74
CA GLY A 10 7.79 -15.20 -7.47
C GLY A 10 6.95 -14.10 -6.81
N LYS A 11 6.34 -14.36 -5.64
CA LYS A 11 5.60 -13.33 -4.90
C LYS A 11 6.50 -12.16 -4.48
N PRO A 12 6.09 -10.90 -4.71
CA PRO A 12 6.82 -9.75 -4.23
C PRO A 12 6.89 -9.71 -2.68
N LEU A 13 8.06 -9.39 -2.13
CA LEU A 13 8.39 -9.57 -0.70
C LEU A 13 7.40 -8.89 0.25
N TYR A 14 6.93 -7.68 -0.09
CA TYR A 14 6.03 -6.90 0.78
C TYR A 14 4.57 -6.90 0.31
N ALA A 15 4.25 -7.63 -0.76
CA ALA A 15 2.87 -7.72 -1.26
C ALA A 15 1.95 -8.48 -0.27
N PRO A 16 0.62 -8.26 -0.31
CA PRO A 16 -0.33 -9.00 0.51
C PRO A 16 -0.28 -10.51 0.28
N ASP A 17 -0.57 -11.29 1.33
CA ASP A 17 -0.68 -12.75 1.22
C ASP A 17 -1.76 -13.15 0.19
N PRO A 18 -1.41 -13.91 -0.86
CA PRO A 18 -2.37 -14.22 -1.93
C PRO A 18 -3.57 -15.04 -1.47
N ALA A 19 -3.39 -16.01 -0.56
CA ALA A 19 -4.50 -16.80 -0.03
C ALA A 19 -5.47 -15.93 0.76
N LYS A 20 -4.96 -15.05 1.63
CA LYS A 20 -5.80 -14.11 2.41
C LYS A 20 -6.50 -13.11 1.49
N TRP A 21 -5.84 -12.65 0.43
CA TRP A 21 -6.43 -11.72 -0.53
C TRP A 21 -7.61 -12.36 -1.26
N ARG A 22 -7.38 -13.55 -1.85
CA ARG A 22 -8.42 -14.33 -2.54
C ARG A 22 -9.58 -14.71 -1.60
N LYS A 23 -9.29 -15.05 -0.34
CA LYS A 23 -10.33 -15.33 0.67
C LYS A 23 -11.26 -14.14 0.95
N LYS A 24 -10.79 -12.91 0.77
CA LYS A 24 -11.61 -11.69 0.90
C LYS A 24 -12.41 -11.35 -0.36
N GLY A 25 -12.33 -12.16 -1.42
CA GLY A 25 -12.97 -11.90 -2.71
C GLY A 25 -12.12 -11.11 -3.70
N GLY A 26 -10.84 -10.86 -3.39
CA GLY A 26 -9.91 -10.20 -4.31
C GLY A 26 -9.32 -11.17 -5.35
N THR A 27 -8.76 -10.62 -6.42
CA THR A 27 -8.02 -11.38 -7.44
C THR A 27 -6.57 -10.87 -7.55
N ILE A 28 -5.71 -11.71 -8.11
CA ILE A 28 -4.30 -11.40 -8.37
C ILE A 28 -3.97 -11.97 -9.75
N ASP A 29 -3.45 -11.12 -10.64
CA ASP A 29 -3.03 -11.50 -11.98
C ASP A 29 -1.58 -12.04 -12.02
N GLU A 30 -1.11 -12.36 -13.22
CA GLU A 30 0.24 -12.88 -13.48
C GLU A 30 1.36 -11.84 -13.27
N ASN A 31 1.03 -10.54 -13.29
CA ASN A 31 1.96 -9.43 -13.11
C ASN A 31 1.98 -8.92 -11.65
N TRP A 32 1.38 -9.67 -10.72
CA TRP A 32 1.21 -9.26 -9.32
C TRP A 32 0.43 -7.95 -9.15
N THR A 33 -0.54 -7.72 -10.03
CA THR A 33 -1.62 -6.76 -9.81
C THR A 33 -2.65 -7.36 -8.88
N TYR A 34 -2.89 -6.71 -7.76
CA TYR A 34 -3.92 -7.11 -6.81
C TYR A 34 -5.16 -6.29 -7.12
N THR A 35 -6.30 -6.97 -7.26
CA THR A 35 -7.62 -6.33 -7.38
C THR A 35 -8.46 -6.66 -6.15
N ASP A 36 -9.00 -5.65 -5.47
CA ASP A 36 -9.87 -5.87 -4.30
C ASP A 36 -11.30 -6.27 -4.70
N TRP A 37 -12.11 -6.62 -3.71
CA TRP A 37 -13.51 -7.04 -3.90
C TRP A 37 -14.44 -5.91 -4.39
N ASP A 38 -13.99 -4.66 -4.39
CA ASP A 38 -14.72 -3.51 -4.94
C ASP A 38 -14.21 -3.13 -6.35
N GLY A 39 -13.29 -3.91 -6.93
CA GLY A 39 -12.78 -3.72 -8.29
C GLY A 39 -11.58 -2.77 -8.42
N ASN A 40 -11.00 -2.29 -7.31
CA ASN A 40 -9.82 -1.43 -7.33
C ASN A 40 -8.57 -2.25 -7.61
N SER A 41 -7.63 -1.76 -8.41
CA SER A 41 -6.44 -2.54 -8.82
C SER A 41 -5.13 -1.79 -8.58
N VAL A 42 -4.18 -2.41 -7.89
CA VAL A 42 -2.84 -1.85 -7.62
C VAL A 42 -1.77 -2.88 -7.99
N PRO A 43 -0.87 -2.55 -8.93
CA PRO A 43 0.29 -3.38 -9.24
C PRO A 43 1.33 -3.33 -8.12
N TYR A 44 2.03 -4.44 -7.90
CA TYR A 44 3.17 -4.51 -6.97
C TYR A 44 4.46 -4.70 -7.74
N VAL A 45 5.30 -3.66 -7.75
CA VAL A 45 6.60 -3.64 -8.43
C VAL A 45 7.70 -3.74 -7.38
N ASP A 46 8.63 -4.68 -7.55
CA ASP A 46 9.76 -4.93 -6.64
C ASP A 46 9.37 -5.12 -5.16
N GLY A 47 8.14 -5.58 -4.89
CA GLY A 47 7.63 -5.76 -3.54
C GLY A 47 6.66 -4.69 -3.08
N PHE A 48 6.61 -3.53 -3.74
CA PHE A 48 5.92 -2.34 -3.25
C PHE A 48 4.67 -2.00 -4.09
N PRO A 49 3.59 -1.48 -3.47
CA PRO A 49 2.42 -1.05 -4.21
C PRO A 49 2.73 0.19 -5.05
N ASP A 50 2.46 0.13 -6.35
CA ASP A 50 2.53 1.27 -7.24
C ASP A 50 1.14 1.93 -7.35
N TYR A 51 0.86 2.80 -6.39
CA TYR A 51 -0.38 3.56 -6.34
C TYR A 51 -0.53 4.54 -7.51
N LYS A 52 0.58 4.93 -8.15
CA LYS A 52 0.57 5.86 -9.28
C LYS A 52 0.06 5.16 -10.53
N ALA A 53 0.58 3.96 -10.82
CA ALA A 53 0.07 3.11 -11.89
C ALA A 53 -1.40 2.70 -11.66
N GLY A 54 -1.81 2.51 -10.39
CA GLY A 54 -3.21 2.29 -10.03
C GLY A 54 -4.12 3.53 -10.14
N GLY A 55 -3.57 4.74 -10.37
CA GLY A 55 -4.35 5.97 -10.50
C GLY A 55 -4.85 6.57 -9.18
N TYR A 56 -4.25 6.20 -8.05
CA TYR A 56 -4.72 6.57 -6.70
C TYR A 56 -3.84 7.63 -6.01
N VAL A 57 -2.88 8.20 -6.72
CA VAL A 57 -2.04 9.31 -6.25
C VAL A 57 -2.67 10.65 -6.63
N ARG A 58 -2.92 11.51 -5.64
CA ARG A 58 -3.53 12.83 -5.81
C ARG A 58 -2.52 13.98 -5.82
N ALA A 59 -1.37 13.78 -5.20
CA ALA A 59 -0.25 14.72 -5.20
C ALA A 59 1.06 13.99 -4.91
N GLU A 60 2.18 14.54 -5.39
CA GLU A 60 3.53 14.07 -5.09
C GLU A 60 4.40 15.25 -4.68
N VAL A 61 5.18 15.07 -3.62
CA VAL A 61 6.16 16.07 -3.16
C VAL A 61 7.48 15.39 -2.82
N LYS A 62 8.57 16.13 -2.94
CA LYS A 62 9.90 15.66 -2.53
C LYS A 62 10.26 16.26 -1.18
N ILE A 63 10.64 15.42 -0.23
CA ILE A 63 11.16 15.81 1.08
C ILE A 63 12.40 14.98 1.41
N LYS A 64 13.19 15.44 2.38
CA LYS A 64 14.17 14.58 3.04
C LYS A 64 13.44 13.69 4.05
N GLN A 65 13.08 12.47 3.66
CA GLN A 65 12.38 11.55 4.55
C GLN A 65 13.27 11.23 5.77
N LYS A 66 12.71 11.36 6.96
CA LYS A 66 13.38 11.07 8.23
C LYS A 66 12.99 9.68 8.76
N GLY A 67 12.01 9.03 8.12
CA GLY A 67 11.43 7.76 8.55
C GLY A 67 10.42 7.92 9.70
N ASN A 68 10.16 9.16 10.15
CA ASN A 68 9.16 9.46 11.16
C ASN A 68 7.90 9.98 10.48
N ARG A 69 6.82 9.21 10.57
CA ARG A 69 5.54 9.53 9.93
C ARG A 69 5.02 10.92 10.29
N THR A 70 5.06 11.33 11.55
CA THR A 70 4.50 12.62 11.98
C THR A 70 5.27 13.79 11.38
N THR A 71 6.60 13.75 11.43
CA THR A 71 7.43 14.82 10.88
C THR A 71 7.37 14.82 9.36
N ASP A 72 7.48 13.66 8.73
CA ASP A 72 7.49 13.54 7.27
C ASP A 72 6.14 13.93 6.67
N PHE A 73 5.02 13.65 7.36
CA PHE A 73 3.69 14.07 6.91
C PHE A 73 3.51 15.58 7.02
N THR A 74 4.06 16.20 8.07
CA THR A 74 4.06 17.66 8.23
C THR A 74 4.90 18.32 7.14
N ASP A 75 6.10 17.79 6.89
CA ASP A 75 7.02 18.28 5.86
C ASP A 75 6.40 18.13 4.45
N ALA A 76 5.76 16.99 4.17
CA ALA A 76 5.06 16.77 2.90
C ALA A 76 3.86 17.72 2.71
N THR A 77 3.08 17.95 3.77
CA THR A 77 1.96 18.91 3.71
C THR A 77 2.46 20.32 3.46
N THR A 78 3.55 20.72 4.13
CA THR A 78 4.20 22.02 3.90
C THR A 78 4.71 22.15 2.47
N ALA A 79 5.38 21.11 1.94
CA ALA A 79 5.86 21.07 0.56
C ALA A 79 4.71 21.11 -0.46
N ASN A 80 3.51 20.63 -0.10
CA ASN A 80 2.30 20.70 -0.92
C ASN A 80 1.52 22.02 -0.73
N GLY A 81 2.20 23.11 -0.34
CA GLY A 81 1.57 24.42 -0.14
C GLY A 81 0.74 24.53 1.15
N GLY A 82 1.03 23.69 2.15
CA GLY A 82 0.36 23.70 3.45
C GLY A 82 -0.98 22.95 3.49
N VAL A 83 -1.39 22.31 2.38
CA VAL A 83 -2.67 21.60 2.28
C VAL A 83 -2.40 20.16 1.84
N LYS A 84 -2.96 19.19 2.55
CA LYS A 84 -3.00 17.79 2.08
C LYS A 84 -4.34 17.55 1.36
N PRO A 85 -4.37 16.94 0.17
CA PRO A 85 -5.61 16.62 -0.52
C PRO A 85 -6.61 15.88 0.38
N GLU A 86 -7.90 16.16 0.21
CA GLU A 86 -8.96 15.53 0.99
C GLU A 86 -8.99 14.01 0.79
N ASN A 87 -9.43 13.29 1.82
CA ASN A 87 -9.55 11.82 1.80
C ASN A 87 -8.28 11.03 1.44
N THR A 88 -7.11 11.67 1.46
CA THR A 88 -5.81 11.00 1.25
C THR A 88 -5.02 10.76 2.53
N THR A 89 -3.98 9.94 2.46
CA THR A 89 -2.89 9.87 3.43
C THR A 89 -1.56 10.01 2.70
N TRP A 90 -0.54 10.55 3.38
CA TRP A 90 0.81 10.52 2.85
C TRP A 90 1.37 9.09 2.90
N HIS A 91 2.01 8.69 1.82
CA HIS A 91 2.68 7.41 1.62
C HIS A 91 4.15 7.68 1.31
N HIS A 92 5.05 7.02 2.04
CA HIS A 92 6.48 7.06 1.77
C HIS A 92 6.78 6.16 0.56
N HIS A 93 7.24 6.76 -0.53
CA HIS A 93 7.71 6.00 -1.70
C HIS A 93 9.09 5.38 -1.41
N GLN A 94 9.39 4.24 -2.03
CA GLN A 94 10.62 3.47 -1.79
C GLN A 94 11.91 4.16 -2.25
N ASP A 95 11.83 5.23 -3.04
CA ASP A 95 13.00 6.03 -3.43
C ASP A 95 13.60 6.87 -2.27
N GLY A 96 12.95 6.88 -1.09
CA GLY A 96 13.43 7.57 0.11
C GLY A 96 13.31 9.09 0.07
N THR A 97 12.70 9.68 -0.96
CA THR A 97 12.55 11.14 -1.12
C THR A 97 11.15 11.59 -1.50
N THR A 98 10.37 10.75 -2.15
CA THR A 98 9.02 11.08 -2.64
C THR A 98 7.97 10.71 -1.60
N MET A 99 7.05 11.64 -1.33
CA MET A 99 5.84 11.41 -0.57
C MET A 99 4.65 11.51 -1.53
N GLN A 100 3.80 10.49 -1.55
CA GLN A 100 2.60 10.44 -2.38
C GLN A 100 1.35 10.62 -1.51
N ALA A 101 0.48 11.55 -1.84
CA ALA A 101 -0.84 11.64 -1.23
C ALA A 101 -1.75 10.62 -1.91
N VAL A 102 -2.01 9.49 -1.25
CA VAL A 102 -2.78 8.36 -1.79
C VAL A 102 -4.16 8.33 -1.17
N ASP A 103 -5.19 7.98 -1.93
CA ASP A 103 -6.54 7.77 -1.40
C ASP A 103 -6.51 6.84 -0.17
N ARG A 104 -7.05 7.31 0.96
CA ARG A 104 -6.86 6.67 2.27
C ARG A 104 -7.39 5.23 2.30
N GLU A 105 -8.50 4.98 1.63
CA GLU A 105 -9.10 3.65 1.59
C GLU A 105 -8.29 2.69 0.75
N ILE A 106 -7.77 3.15 -0.39
CA ILE A 106 -6.86 2.37 -1.24
C ILE A 106 -5.57 2.06 -0.47
N HIS A 107 -4.93 3.08 0.11
CA HIS A 107 -3.73 2.88 0.93
C HIS A 107 -3.99 1.88 2.06
N ARG A 108 -5.15 1.92 2.72
CA ARG A 108 -5.51 0.97 3.79
C ARG A 108 -5.64 -0.47 3.30
N ARG A 109 -6.19 -0.68 2.10
CA ARG A 109 -6.44 -2.02 1.55
C ARG A 109 -5.20 -2.65 0.93
N PHE A 110 -4.40 -1.85 0.24
CA PHE A 110 -3.23 -2.28 -0.53
C PHE A 110 -1.90 -1.99 0.19
N THR A 111 -1.92 -1.61 1.46
CA THR A 111 -0.69 -1.60 2.26
C THR A 111 -0.21 -3.04 2.53
N HIS A 112 1.09 -3.20 2.77
CA HIS A 112 1.72 -4.48 3.07
C HIS A 112 0.97 -5.23 4.19
N GLN A 113 0.65 -6.52 3.98
CA GLN A 113 0.13 -7.39 5.05
C GLN A 113 1.27 -8.12 5.75
N GLY A 114 1.74 -7.55 6.87
CA GLY A 114 2.58 -8.21 7.86
C GLY A 114 1.99 -8.06 9.27
N GLY A 115 1.49 -9.16 9.86
CA GLY A 115 1.23 -9.33 11.30
C GLY A 115 0.10 -8.54 11.99
N VAL A 116 -0.20 -7.29 11.60
CA VAL A 116 -1.06 -6.39 12.41
C VAL A 116 -2.33 -5.97 11.67
N SER A 117 -3.16 -6.93 11.30
CA SER A 117 -4.55 -6.66 10.88
C SER A 117 -5.59 -7.48 11.62
N ILE A 118 -5.16 -8.22 12.65
CA ILE A 118 -6.04 -8.86 13.63
C ILE A 118 -5.88 -8.07 14.92
N LYS A 119 -6.72 -7.05 15.11
CA LYS A 119 -7.25 -6.53 16.38
C LYS A 119 -7.78 -5.12 16.12
N THR A 120 -9.08 -5.04 15.84
CA THR A 120 -10.03 -3.98 16.26
C THR A 120 -11.32 -4.07 15.43
N ARG A 121 -12.01 -5.22 15.47
CA ARG A 121 -13.48 -5.33 15.28
C ARG A 121 -13.97 -6.56 16.04
N GLY A 122 -13.95 -6.45 17.36
CA GLY A 122 -14.47 -7.44 18.30
C GLY A 122 -14.71 -6.73 19.62
N GLY A 123 -15.79 -5.97 19.65
CA GLY A 123 -16.22 -5.15 20.78
C GLY A 123 -17.70 -4.86 20.63
N LEU A 124 -18.51 -5.90 20.83
CA LEU A 124 -19.86 -5.89 21.38
C LEU A 124 -19.99 -7.15 22.22
#